data_AF-A0A3D4UCP3-F1
#
_entry.id   AF-A0A3D4UCP3-F1
#
_cell.length_a   1.000
_cell.length_b   1.000
_cell.length_c   1.000
_cell.angle_alpha   90.00
_cell.angle_beta   90.00
_cell.angle_gamma   90.00
#
_symmetry.space_group_name_H-M   'P 1'
#
loop_
_entity.id
_entity.type
_entity.pdbx_description
1 polymer ?
#
loop_
_entity_poly.entity_id
_entity_poly.type
_entity_poly.pdbx_seq_one_letter_code
_entity_poly.pdbx_strand_id
1 'polypeptide(L)' 'MLKCIDVLALGSAYVDGAMTPAERRSLRLHMLVCRHCRKYLRALQLTRATIAHLSVPVAEQTVEQVLSAIPPTE' A
#
# COMPACT_ATOMS: atom_id res chain seq x y z
N MET A 1 -18.78 6.41 -9.37
CA MET A 1 -17.56 6.41 -10.20
C MET A 1 -16.40 6.87 -9.32
N LEU A 2 -15.36 6.06 -9.15
CA LEU A 2 -14.11 6.57 -8.56
C LEU A 2 -13.42 7.49 -9.56
N LYS A 3 -12.88 8.59 -9.06
CA LYS A 3 -11.92 9.44 -9.77
C LYS A 3 -10.51 8.90 -9.59
N CYS A 4 -9.61 9.26 -10.49
CA CYS A 4 -8.20 8.83 -10.39
C CYS A 4 -7.53 9.28 -9.08
N ILE A 5 -7.93 10.43 -8.52
CA ILE A 5 -7.43 10.93 -7.23
C ILE A 5 -7.85 10.01 -6.07
N ASP A 6 -9.05 9.44 -6.14
CA ASP A 6 -9.55 8.51 -5.11
C ASP A 6 -8.75 7.20 -5.15
N VAL A 7 -8.36 6.75 -6.36
CA VAL A 7 -7.46 5.59 -6.53
C VAL A 7 -6.09 5.84 -5.92
N LEU A 8 -5.58 7.08 -5.99
CA LEU A 8 -4.31 7.46 -5.39
C LEU A 8 -4.39 7.39 -3.86
N ALA A 9 -5.47 7.93 -3.27
CA ALA A 9 -5.70 7.87 -1.83
C ALA A 9 -5.85 6.44 -1.31
N LEU A 10 -6.53 5.57 -2.06
CA LEU A 10 -6.70 4.15 -1.74
C LEU A 10 -5.48 3.29 -2.09
N GLY A 11 -4.47 3.87 -2.75
CA GLY A 11 -3.31 3.15 -3.28
C GLY A 11 -2.56 2.38 -2.20
N SER A 12 -2.28 3.00 -1.05
CA SER A 12 -1.57 2.34 0.06
C SER A 12 -2.37 1.16 0.61
N ALA A 13 -3.64 1.39 0.99
CA ALA A 13 -4.52 0.34 1.50
C ALA A 13 -4.65 -0.83 0.52
N TYR A 14 -4.61 -0.56 -0.79
CA TYR A 14 -4.62 -1.58 -1.83
C TYR A 14 -3.36 -2.47 -1.79
N VAL A 15 -2.16 -1.89 -1.68
CA VAL A 15 -0.91 -2.67 -1.61
C VAL A 15 -0.79 -3.39 -0.28
N ASP A 16 -1.25 -2.78 0.80
CA ASP A 16 -1.18 -3.32 2.17
C ASP A 16 -2.28 -4.37 2.44
N GLY A 17 -3.25 -4.51 1.54
CA GLY A 17 -4.34 -5.47 1.67
C GLY A 17 -5.47 -5.03 2.62
N ALA A 18 -5.36 -3.83 3.21
CA ALA A 18 -6.27 -3.26 4.21
C ALA A 18 -7.55 -2.62 3.62
N MET A 19 -7.99 -3.04 2.44
CA MET A 19 -9.22 -2.52 1.81
C MET A 19 -10.44 -3.36 2.16
N THR A 20 -11.58 -2.68 2.32
CA THR A 20 -12.89 -3.33 2.40
C THR A 20 -13.26 -3.99 1.05
N PRO A 21 -14.14 -5.01 1.05
CA PRO A 21 -14.60 -5.65 -0.18
C PRO A 21 -15.28 -4.68 -1.17
N ALA A 22 -15.96 -3.65 -0.66
CA ALA A 22 -16.66 -2.65 -1.46
C ALA A 22 -15.68 -1.74 -2.22
N GLU A 23 -14.63 -1.26 -1.55
CA GLU A 23 -13.60 -0.43 -2.18
C GLU A 23 -12.83 -1.25 -3.23
N ARG A 24 -12.51 -2.51 -2.91
CA ARG A 24 -11.83 -3.42 -3.85
C ARG A 24 -12.64 -3.63 -5.14
N ARG A 25 -13.96 -3.81 -5.04
CA ARG A 25 -14.84 -3.91 -6.23
C ARG A 25 -14.83 -2.62 -7.05
N SER A 26 -14.93 -1.48 -6.37
CA SER A 26 -15.00 -0.17 -7.05
C SER A 26 -13.68 0.18 -7.76
N LEU A 27 -12.54 -0.17 -7.15
CA LEU A 27 -11.21 -0.04 -7.76
C LEU A 27 -11.05 -0.92 -9.01
N ARG A 28 -11.52 -2.18 -8.95
CA ARG A 28 -11.51 -3.10 -10.10
C ARG A 28 -12.32 -2.55 -11.27
N LEU A 29 -13.53 -2.04 -11.01
CA LEU A 29 -14.38 -1.42 -12.04
C LEU A 29 -13.67 -0.23 -12.69
N HIS A 30 -13.04 0.64 -11.89
CA HIS A 30 -12.28 1.78 -12.43
C HIS A 30 -11.10 1.32 -13.29
N MET A 31 -10.35 0.29 -12.86
CA MET A 31 -9.22 -0.25 -13.63
C MET A 31 -9.62 -0.88 -14.97
N LEU A 32 -10.86 -1.33 -15.13
CA LEU A 32 -11.37 -1.80 -16.43
C LEU A 32 -11.42 -0.67 -17.46
N VAL A 33 -11.72 0.55 -17.02
CA VAL A 33 -11.91 1.73 -17.87
C VAL A 33 -10.64 2.58 -17.98
N CYS A 34 -9.89 2.75 -16.89
CA CYS A 34 -8.72 3.61 -16.84
C CYS A 34 -7.40 2.80 -16.86
N ARG A 35 -6.71 2.83 -17.99
CA ARG A 35 -5.41 2.16 -18.16
C ARG A 35 -4.28 2.81 -17.34
N HIS A 36 -4.37 4.11 -17.06
CA HIS A 36 -3.37 4.84 -16.27
C HIS A 36 -3.36 4.37 -14.81
N CYS A 37 -4.54 4.28 -14.18
CA CYS A 37 -4.66 3.77 -12.83
C CYS A 37 -4.20 2.31 -12.71
N ARG A 38 -4.43 1.49 -13.76
CA ARG A 38 -3.90 0.12 -13.81
C ARG A 38 -2.37 0.09 -13.84
N LYS A 39 -1.73 0.95 -14.64
CA LYS A 39 -0.26 1.08 -14.68
C LYS A 39 0.29 1.58 -13.35
N TYR A 40 -0.34 2.60 -12.76
CA TYR A 40 0.03 3.15 -11.46
C TYR A 40 0.02 2.09 -10.36
N LEU A 41 -1.09 1.36 -10.19
CA LEU A 41 -1.19 0.34 -9.14
C LEU A 41 -0.22 -0.82 -9.36
N ARG A 42 0.05 -1.21 -10.62
CA ARG A 42 1.06 -2.22 -10.93
C ARG A 42 2.47 -1.74 -10.56
N ALA A 43 2.81 -0.49 -10.89
CA ALA A 43 4.09 0.09 -10.51
C ALA A 43 4.24 0.15 -8.98
N LEU A 44 3.18 0.55 -8.27
CA LEU A 44 3.16 0.60 -6.82
C LEU A 44 3.36 -0.80 -6.18
N GLN A 45 2.69 -1.82 -6.72
CA GLN A 45 2.90 -3.22 -6.29
C GLN A 45 4.33 -3.69 -6.54
N LEU A 46 4.90 -3.35 -7.70
CA LEU A 46 6.28 -3.71 -8.03
C LEU A 46 7.26 -3.03 -7.08
N THR A 47 7.09 -1.73 -6.81
CA THR A 47 7.91 -1.00 -5.85
C THR A 47 7.88 -1.65 -4.47
N ARG A 48 6.69 -2.01 -3.96
CA ARG A 48 6.55 -2.71 -2.68
C ARG A 48 7.28 -4.07 -2.69
N ALA A 49 7.11 -4.85 -3.75
CA ALA A 49 7.80 -6.14 -3.88
C ALA A 49 9.33 -5.97 -3.91
N THR A 50 9.83 -5.00 -4.68
CA THR A 50 11.27 -4.69 -4.75
C THR A 50 11.82 -4.28 -3.38
N ILE A 51 11.10 -3.42 -2.63
CA ILE A 51 11.50 -3.04 -1.27
C ILE A 51 11.49 -4.25 -0.34
N ALA A 52 10.47 -5.12 -0.43
CA ALA A 52 10.40 -6.33 0.37
C ALA A 52 11.53 -7.33 0.05
N HIS A 53 12.08 -7.31 -1.17
CA HIS A 53 13.25 -8.12 -1.53
C HIS A 53 14.58 -7.48 -1.13
N LEU A 54 14.64 -6.15 -1.05
CA LEU A 54 15.81 -5.40 -0.59
C LEU A 54 15.89 -5.28 0.94
N SER A 55 14.82 -5.61 1.66
CA SER A 55 14.79 -5.45 3.11
C SER A 55 15.89 -6.30 3.74
N VAL A 56 16.84 -5.62 4.37
CA VAL A 56 17.86 -6.23 5.21
C VAL A 56 17.16 -6.97 6.34
N PRO A 57 17.55 -8.20 6.70
CA PRO A 57 17.01 -8.87 7.87
C PRO A 57 17.15 -7.95 9.08
N VAL A 58 16.01 -7.64 9.70
CA VAL A 58 15.97 -6.82 10.92
C VAL A 58 16.66 -7.63 12.01
N ALA A 59 17.81 -7.16 12.49
CA ALA A 59 18.43 -7.74 13.67
C ALA A 59 17.45 -7.60 14.85
N GLU A 60 17.27 -8.64 15.65
CA GLU A 60 16.32 -8.63 16.79
C GLU A 60 16.52 -7.44 17.74
N GLN A 61 17.75 -6.95 17.86
CA GLN A 61 18.13 -5.77 18.65
C GLN A 61 17.43 -4.47 18.18
N THR A 62 17.08 -4.36 16.90
CA THR A 62 16.49 -3.15 16.33
C THR A 62 15.00 -3.02 16.68
N VAL A 63 14.29 -4.13 16.92
CA VAL A 63 12.84 -4.10 17.23
C VAL A 63 12.60 -3.50 18.62
N GLU A 64 13.35 -3.93 19.63
CA GLU A 64 13.29 -3.40 21.00
C GLU A 64 13.59 -1.90 21.03
N GLN A 65 14.62 -1.47 20.28
CA GLN A 65 15.03 -0.07 20.18
C GLN A 65 13.94 0.82 19.55
N VAL A 66 13.31 0.36 18.47
CA VAL A 66 12.20 1.11 17.84
C VAL A 66 11.00 1.22 18.77
N LEU A 67 10.63 0.14 19.48
CA LEU A 67 9.50 0.15 20.41
C LEU A 67 9.72 1.11 21.59
N SER A 68 10.96 1.20 22.10
CA SER A 68 11.31 2.14 23.18
C SER A 68 11.33 3.62 22.74
N ALA A 69 11.40 3.87 21.43
CA ALA A 69 11.49 5.21 20.85
C ALA A 69 10.14 5.78 20.40
N ILE A 70 9.07 4.97 20.38
CA ILE A 70 7.72 5.46 20.06
C ILE A 70 7.12 6.05 21.35
N PRO A 71 6.88 7.37 21.42
CA PRO A 71 6.23 7.96 22.58
C PRO A 71 4.82 7.37 22.76
N PRO A 72 4.36 7.16 23.99
CA PRO A 72 3.00 6.70 24.23
C PRO A 72 2.03 7.70 23.58
N THR A 73 1.13 7.19 22.74
CA THR A 73 0.04 7.98 22.17
C THR A 73 -0.92 8.34 23.31
N GLU A 74 -0.87 9.58 23.77
CA GLU A 74 -1.95 10.20 24.56
C GLU A 74 -3.20 10.45 23.72
#